data_AF-A0A371MRW7-F1
#
_entry.id   AF-A0A371MRW7-F1
#
_cell.length_a   1.000
_cell.length_b   1.000
_cell.length_c   1.000
_cell.angle_alpha   90.00
_cell.angle_beta   90.00
_cell.angle_gamma   90.00
#
_symmetry.space_group_name_H-M   'P 1'
#
loop_
_entity.id
_entity.type
_entity.pdbx_description
1 polymer ?
#
loop_
_entity_poly.entity_id
_entity_poly.type
_entity_poly.pdbx_seq_one_letter_code
_entity_poly.pdbx_strand_id
1 'polypeptide(L)'
;IGDREVTNLPPKDRGVAMVFQNIALFPHMDVYDNISFGLRLRNYDKEEIERRVERAAEIVQLQGMLERMPDEMSGGQRQRVAIARAIVR
;
A
#
# COMPACT_ATOMS: atom_id res chain seq x y z
N ILE A 1 -0.35 -16.11 -15.40
CA ILE A 1 0.11 -15.93 -13.99
C ILE A 1 -0.39 -17.13 -13.23
N GLY A 2 0.52 -17.99 -12.76
CA GLY A 2 0.18 -19.40 -12.53
C GLY A 2 -0.41 -20.00 -13.81
N ASP A 3 -1.47 -20.79 -13.67
CA ASP A 3 -2.15 -21.48 -14.78
C ASP A 3 -3.17 -20.62 -15.55
N ARG A 4 -3.35 -19.34 -15.18
CA ARG A 4 -4.33 -18.43 -15.80
C ARG A 4 -3.69 -17.52 -16.85
N GLU A 5 -4.25 -17.50 -18.06
CA GLU A 5 -3.91 -16.50 -19.08
C GLU A 5 -4.46 -15.12 -18.69
N VAL A 6 -3.61 -14.08 -18.73
CA VAL A 6 -3.98 -12.72 -18.29
C VAL A 6 -3.56 -11.61 -19.26
N THR A 7 -3.10 -11.97 -20.47
CA THR A 7 -2.51 -11.06 -21.46
C THR A 7 -3.42 -9.88 -21.78
N ASN A 8 -4.71 -10.16 -22.01
CA ASN A 8 -5.70 -9.18 -22.43
C ASN A 8 -6.49 -8.56 -21.26
N LEU A 9 -6.20 -8.95 -20.02
CA LEU A 9 -6.89 -8.39 -18.86
C LEU A 9 -6.33 -7.01 -18.50
N PRO A 10 -7.18 -6.07 -18.05
CA PRO A 10 -6.70 -4.79 -17.54
C PRO A 10 -5.86 -5.01 -16.27
N PRO A 11 -4.89 -4.12 -15.95
CA PRO A 11 -3.93 -4.34 -14.86
C PRO A 11 -4.55 -4.70 -13.50
N LYS A 12 -5.67 -4.07 -13.13
CA LYS A 12 -6.37 -4.31 -11.86
C LYS A 12 -6.79 -5.78 -11.65
N ASP A 13 -7.11 -6.48 -12.74
CA ASP A 13 -7.68 -7.83 -12.73
C ASP A 13 -6.60 -8.92 -12.80
N ARG A 14 -5.32 -8.54 -12.88
CA ARG A 14 -4.18 -9.47 -13.01
C ARG A 14 -3.68 -10.05 -11.69
N GLY A 15 -4.20 -9.58 -10.55
CA GLY A 15 -3.80 -10.13 -9.25
C GLY A 15 -2.40 -9.72 -8.76
N VAL A 16 -1.77 -8.72 -9.36
CA VAL A 16 -0.39 -8.31 -9.04
C VAL A 16 -0.32 -6.97 -8.30
N ALA A 17 0.58 -6.87 -7.33
CA ALA A 17 1.01 -5.60 -6.74
C ALA A 17 2.36 -5.17 -7.33
N MET A 18 2.61 -3.86 -7.37
CA MET A 18 3.83 -3.30 -7.96
C MET A 18 4.34 -2.15 -7.11
N VAL A 19 5.66 -2.10 -6.92
CA VAL A 19 6.39 -0.99 -6.30
C VAL A 19 7.25 -0.34 -7.37
N PHE A 20 7.08 0.97 -7.58
CA PHE A 20 7.81 1.73 -8.59
C PHE A 20 9.19 2.15 -8.07
N GLN A 21 10.18 2.26 -8.96
CA GLN A 21 11.50 2.81 -8.61
C GLN A 21 11.43 4.28 -8.17
N ASN A 22 10.65 5.08 -8.91
CA ASN A 22 10.27 6.41 -8.46
C ASN A 22 9.09 6.28 -7.50
N ILE A 23 9.27 6.73 -6.25
CA ILE A 23 8.33 6.46 -5.17
C ILE A 23 6.99 7.18 -5.41
N ALA A 24 6.03 6.45 -5.97
CA ALA A 24 4.71 6.93 -6.33
C ALA A 24 3.73 6.83 -5.14
N LEU A 25 3.99 7.61 -4.10
CA LEU A 25 3.03 7.86 -3.01
C LEU A 25 2.08 8.99 -3.42
N PHE A 26 0.87 8.98 -2.86
CA PHE A 26 -0.05 10.10 -2.99
C PHE A 26 0.39 11.19 -2.00
N PRO A 27 0.81 12.38 -2.48
CA PRO A 27 1.42 13.40 -1.61
C PRO A 27 0.40 14.10 -0.70
N HIS A 28 -0.89 13.98 -1.00
CA HIS A 28 -2.01 14.56 -0.25
C HIS A 28 -2.66 13.57 0.72
N MET A 29 -2.01 12.42 0.95
CA MET A 29 -2.46 11.35 1.84
C MET A 29 -1.34 11.06 2.84
N ASP A 30 -1.69 10.80 4.10
CA ASP A 30 -0.74 10.32 5.09
C ASP A 30 -0.34 8.85 4.82
N VAL A 31 0.50 8.28 5.69
CA VAL A 31 0.95 6.89 5.57
C VAL A 31 -0.22 5.91 5.67
N TYR A 32 -1.15 6.11 6.61
CA TYR A 32 -2.33 5.27 6.78
C TYR A 32 -3.19 5.25 5.51
N ASP A 33 -3.45 6.43 4.96
CA ASP A 33 -4.25 6.62 3.76
C ASP A 33 -3.57 5.99 2.54
N ASN A 34 -2.26 6.18 2.39
CA ASN A 34 -1.47 5.58 1.31
C ASN A 34 -1.54 4.05 1.35
N ILE A 35 -1.40 3.44 2.53
CA ILE A 35 -1.44 1.98 2.69
C ILE A 35 -2.87 1.46 2.49
N SER A 36 -3.86 2.09 3.13
CA SER A 36 -5.26 1.64 3.13
C SER A 36 -6.01 1.87 1.81
N PHE A 37 -5.50 2.72 0.90
CA PHE A 37 -6.20 3.13 -0.33
C PHE A 37 -6.79 1.96 -1.12
N GLY A 38 -5.98 0.92 -1.36
CA GLY A 38 -6.42 -0.25 -2.14
C GLY A 38 -7.49 -1.09 -1.45
N LEU A 39 -7.47 -1.15 -0.12
CA LEU A 39 -8.48 -1.85 0.68
C LEU A 39 -9.81 -1.08 0.68
N ARG A 40 -9.75 0.25 0.86
CA ARG A 40 -10.92 1.13 0.78
C ARG A 40 -11.60 1.04 -0.58
N LEU A 41 -10.83 1.03 -1.66
CA LEU A 41 -11.36 0.90 -3.03
C LEU A 41 -12.10 -0.43 -3.25
N ARG A 42 -11.77 -1.47 -2.48
CA ARG A 42 -12.43 -2.78 -2.52
C ARG A 42 -13.54 -2.95 -1.48
N ASN A 43 -13.89 -1.89 -0.76
CA ASN A 43 -14.95 -1.87 0.26
C ASN A 43 -14.74 -2.89 1.39
N TYR A 44 -13.50 -3.06 1.85
CA TYR A 44 -13.24 -3.82 3.07
C TYR A 44 -13.81 -3.10 4.29
N ASP A 45 -14.23 -3.85 5.30
CA ASP A 45 -14.69 -3.29 6.57
C ASP A 45 -13.60 -2.49 7.28
N LYS A 46 -13.99 -1.42 7.98
CA LYS A 46 -13.06 -0.48 8.62
C LYS A 46 -12.11 -1.17 9.60
N GLU A 47 -12.62 -2.10 10.41
CA GLU A 47 -11.85 -2.88 11.39
C GLU A 47 -10.82 -3.80 10.70
N GLU A 48 -11.17 -4.37 9.54
CA GLU A 48 -10.25 -5.19 8.74
C GLU A 48 -9.17 -4.32 8.09
N ILE A 49 -9.52 -3.10 7.65
CA ILE A 49 -8.56 -2.13 7.13
C ILE A 49 -7.54 -1.76 8.21
N GLU A 50 -8.01 -1.34 9.38
CA GLU A 50 -7.15 -0.94 10.49
C GLU A 50 -6.17 -2.07 10.85
N ARG A 51 -6.68 -3.29 11.05
CA ARG A 51 -5.84 -4.45 11.40
C ARG A 51 -4.78 -4.76 10.34
N ARG A 52 -5.12 -4.67 9.04
CA ARG A 52 -4.18 -4.92 7.95
C ARG A 52 -3.12 -3.83 7.84
N VAL A 53 -3.52 -2.57 7.99
CA VAL A 53 -2.61 -1.41 7.91
C VAL A 53 -1.62 -1.47 9.07
N GLU A 54 -2.08 -1.71 10.29
CA GLU A 54 -1.23 -1.86 11.47
C GLU A 54 -0.23 -3.00 11.29
N ARG A 55 -0.70 -4.17 10.83
CA ARG A 55 0.18 -5.31 10.57
C ARG A 55 1.23 -5.01 9.51
N ALA A 56 0.87 -4.34 8.43
CA ALA A 56 1.83 -3.98 7.40
C ALA A 56 2.84 -2.94 7.90
N ALA A 57 2.38 -1.93 8.65
CA ALA A 57 3.26 -0.94 9.28
C ALA A 57 4.26 -1.59 10.24
N GLU A 58 3.85 -2.63 10.96
CA GLU A 58 4.74 -3.44 11.81
C GLU A 58 5.83 -4.13 10.98
N ILE A 59 5.44 -4.84 9.91
CA ILE A 59 6.37 -5.57 9.03
C ILE A 59 7.43 -4.64 8.43
N VAL A 60 7.04 -3.42 8.06
CA VAL A 60 7.94 -2.46 7.42
C VAL A 60 8.56 -1.45 8.40
N GLN A 61 8.41 -1.65 9.72
CA GLN A 61 8.99 -0.80 10.76
C GLN A 61 8.60 0.69 10.61
N LEU A 62 7.29 0.94 10.49
CA LEU A 62 6.68 2.27 10.41
C LEU A 62 5.60 2.47 11.51
N GLN A 63 5.63 1.67 12.58
CA GLN A 63 4.75 1.89 13.73
C GLN A 63 4.92 3.32 14.27
N GLY A 64 3.82 3.99 14.61
CA GLY A 64 3.82 5.37 15.09
C GLY A 64 4.09 6.44 14.02
N MET A 65 4.15 6.07 12.74
CA MET A 65 4.31 7.02 11.62
C MET A 65 3.06 7.10 10.72
N LEU A 66 1.96 6.47 11.12
CA LEU A 66 0.74 6.33 10.30
C LEU A 66 0.12 7.68 9.91
N GLU A 67 0.24 8.69 10.75
CA GLU A 67 -0.32 10.03 10.53
C GLU A 67 0.65 10.98 9.81
N ARG A 68 1.86 10.53 9.45
CA ARG A 68 2.84 11.38 8.78
C ARG A 68 2.56 11.52 7.30
N MET A 69 2.88 12.69 6.77
CA MET A 69 2.84 13.00 5.34
C MET A 69 4.14 12.56 4.64
N PRO A 70 4.12 12.25 3.33
CA PRO A 70 5.30 11.76 2.60
C PRO A 70 6.52 12.70 2.59
N ASP A 71 6.30 14.00 2.74
CA ASP A 71 7.34 15.04 2.84
C ASP A 71 8.04 15.09 4.21
N GLU A 72 7.42 14.56 5.25
CA GLU A 72 8.00 14.39 6.59
C GLU A 72 8.88 13.14 6.73
N MET A 73 9.04 12.39 5.62
CA MET A 73 9.72 11.10 5.59
C MET A 73 11.02 11.13 4.80
N SER A 74 11.99 10.31 5.21
CA SER A 74 13.17 10.00 4.40
C SER A 74 12.79 9.16 3.17
N GLY A 75 13.69 9.12 2.17
CA GLY A 75 13.48 8.29 0.98
C GLY A 75 13.26 6.81 1.29
N GLY A 76 14.04 6.25 2.22
CA GLY A 76 13.89 4.85 2.66
C GLY A 76 12.57 4.59 3.38
N GLN A 77 12.09 5.55 4.18
CA GLN A 77 10.77 5.47 4.82
C GLN A 77 9.65 5.48 3.77
N ARG A 78 9.70 6.40 2.79
CA ARG A 78 8.73 6.43 1.68
C ARG A 78 8.72 5.13 0.88
N GLN A 79 9.88 4.52 0.64
CA GLN A 79 9.96 3.23 -0.03
C GLN A 79 9.27 2.12 0.77
N ARG A 80 9.42 2.11 2.10
CA ARG A 80 8.73 1.16 2.98
C ARG A 80 7.22 1.35 3.01
N VAL A 81 6.71 2.58 2.89
CA VAL A 81 5.27 2.84 2.70
C VAL A 81 4.77 2.20 1.40
N ALA A 82 5.51 2.36 0.30
CA ALA A 82 5.15 1.76 -0.98
C ALA A 82 5.13 0.22 -0.94
N ILE A 83 6.07 -0.37 -0.18
CA ILE A 83 6.10 -1.82 0.10
C ILE A 83 4.88 -2.23 0.94
N ALA A 84 4.56 -1.51 2.01
CA ALA A 84 3.39 -1.80 2.84
C ALA A 84 2.09 -1.77 2.03
N ARG A 85 1.91 -0.78 1.13
CA ARG A 85 0.78 -0.71 0.21
C ARG A 85 0.67 -1.94 -0.72
N ALA A 86 1.79 -2.55 -1.08
CA ALA A 86 1.81 -3.78 -1.87
C ALA A 86 1.46 -5.04 -1.04
N ILE A 87 1.78 -5.04 0.27
CA ILE A 87 1.54 -6.16 1.18
C ILE A 87 0.07 -6.27 1.58
N VAL A 88 -0.62 -5.15 1.86
CA VAL A 88 -2.00 -5.14 2.39
C VAL A 88 -3.11 -5.55 1.40
N ARG A 89 -2.76 -6.15 0.26
CA ARG A 89 -3.70 -6.45 -0.84
C ARG A 89 -4.78 -7.49 -0.52
#